data_AF-A0A258QFK9-F1
#
_entry.id   AF-A0A258QFK9-F1
#
_cell.length_a   1.000
_cell.length_b   1.000
_cell.length_c   1.000
_cell.angle_alpha   90.00
_cell.angle_beta   90.00
_cell.angle_gamma   90.00
#
_symmetry.space_group_name_H-M   'P 1'
#
loop_
_entity.id
_entity.type
_entity.pdbx_description
1 polymer ?
#
loop_
_entity_poly.entity_id
_entity_poly.type
_entity_poly.pdbx_seq_one_letter_code
_entity_poly.pdbx_strand_id
1 'polypeptide(L)'
;MLNWNETDVIKSPLHNINLNAQPQHAASTAQEEAHTLTGLEGIETNAGRVDVSAKRIINATADVNQLLPMKYTWAWEKYLAGCNNHWMPTEVSMQADIALWKGREGLTLDERAMIMRNLGFFATAESLVANNIVLAIYKQITNPECRQYLLRQAFEEAVHTHTFQYIVE
;
A
#
# COMPACT_ATOMS: atom_id res chain seq x y z
N MET A 1 6.36 22.15 2.97
CA MET A 1 7.41 21.78 3.94
C MET A 1 6.69 21.36 5.21
N LEU A 2 6.64 20.06 5.52
CA LEU A 2 5.84 19.55 6.65
C LEU A 2 6.64 19.71 7.95
N ASN A 3 6.07 20.43 8.92
CA ASN A 3 6.64 20.69 10.25
C ASN A 3 6.12 19.65 11.25
N TRP A 4 7.02 19.10 12.09
CA TRP A 4 6.80 17.96 12.99
C TRP A 4 6.73 18.34 14.49
N ASN A 5 6.35 19.57 14.84
CA ASN A 5 6.43 20.07 16.22
C ASN A 5 5.11 20.53 16.84
N GLU A 6 4.10 19.66 16.96
CA GLU A 6 2.98 19.88 17.87
C GLU A 6 2.67 18.60 18.67
N THR A 7 3.17 18.54 19.91
CA THR A 7 2.72 17.60 20.94
C THR A 7 1.82 18.32 21.92
N ASP A 8 0.53 18.44 21.56
CA ASP A 8 -0.48 18.92 22.51
C ASP A 8 -0.85 17.82 23.50
N VAL A 9 -0.28 17.94 24.70
CA VAL A 9 -0.64 17.17 25.90
C VAL A 9 -2.03 17.62 26.36
N ILE A 10 -3.04 16.81 26.09
CA ILE A 10 -4.38 17.00 26.65
C ILE A 10 -4.33 16.66 28.15
N LYS A 11 -4.54 17.68 29.00
CA LYS A 11 -4.77 17.55 30.44
C LYS A 11 -6.24 17.15 30.69
N SER A 12 -6.47 15.98 31.28
CA SER A 12 -7.81 15.58 31.78
C SER A 12 -8.12 16.24 33.14
N PRO A 13 -9.34 16.74 33.37
CA PRO A 13 -9.80 17.09 34.71
C PRO A 13 -10.39 15.86 35.44
N LEU A 14 -9.92 15.69 36.68
CA LEU A 14 -10.36 14.71 37.67
C LEU A 14 -11.86 14.88 38.00
N HIS A 15 -12.60 13.77 38.06
CA HIS A 15 -13.96 13.71 38.59
C HIS A 15 -13.99 12.84 39.86
N ASN A 16 -14.77 13.29 40.86
CA ASN A 16 -14.77 12.88 42.26
C ASN A 16 -14.89 11.36 42.52
N ILE A 17 -14.03 10.85 43.42
CA ILE A 17 -14.11 9.49 43.98
C ILE A 17 -15.03 9.53 45.21
N ASN A 18 -16.10 8.72 45.19
CA ASN A 18 -16.93 8.47 46.36
C ASN A 18 -16.33 7.30 47.17
N LEU A 19 -15.99 7.54 48.45
CA LEU A 19 -15.13 6.70 49.28
C LEU A 19 -15.85 5.65 50.16
N ASN A 20 -17.12 5.31 49.89
CA ASN A 20 -17.87 4.41 50.80
C ASN A 20 -18.66 3.29 50.11
N ALA A 21 -17.96 2.33 49.49
CA ALA A 21 -18.54 1.00 49.22
C ALA A 21 -17.47 -0.11 49.11
N GLN A 22 -17.46 -1.06 50.05
CA GLN A 22 -16.86 -2.40 49.92
C GLN A 22 -17.59 -3.37 50.87
N PRO A 23 -17.55 -4.71 50.66
CA PRO A 23 -17.33 -5.46 49.42
C PRO A 23 -18.37 -6.59 49.25
N GLN A 24 -18.72 -6.97 48.02
CA GLN A 24 -19.30 -8.29 47.74
C GLN A 24 -18.41 -9.03 46.75
N HIS A 25 -17.70 -10.03 47.27
CA HIS A 25 -16.93 -11.00 46.52
C HIS A 25 -17.88 -11.90 45.70
N ALA A 26 -17.79 -11.79 44.38
CA ALA A 26 -18.10 -12.91 43.48
C ALA A 26 -16.90 -13.06 42.55
N ALA A 27 -16.14 -14.13 42.75
CA ALA A 27 -15.02 -14.50 41.91
C ALA A 27 -15.55 -14.89 40.52
N SER A 28 -15.47 -13.97 39.56
CA SER A 28 -15.59 -14.29 38.15
C SER A 28 -14.19 -14.59 37.64
N THR A 29 -13.88 -15.87 37.50
CA THR A 29 -12.71 -16.38 36.77
C THR A 29 -12.71 -15.82 35.35
N ALA A 30 -11.92 -14.76 35.13
CA ALA A 30 -11.52 -14.35 33.79
C ALA A 30 -10.50 -15.37 33.28
N GLN A 31 -10.98 -16.36 32.53
CA GLN A 31 -10.11 -17.11 31.62
C GLN A 31 -9.86 -16.22 30.40
N GLU A 32 -8.73 -15.51 30.42
CA GLU A 32 -8.12 -14.98 29.20
C GLU A 32 -7.55 -16.16 28.41
N GLU A 33 -8.41 -16.82 27.64
CA GLU A 33 -7.96 -17.69 26.56
C GLU A 33 -7.37 -16.79 25.47
N ALA A 34 -6.04 -16.72 25.43
CA ALA A 34 -5.33 -16.22 24.28
C ALA A 34 -5.66 -17.12 23.08
N HIS A 35 -6.66 -16.74 22.30
CA HIS A 35 -6.99 -17.39 21.04
C HIS A 35 -5.82 -17.20 20.06
N THR A 36 -4.89 -18.16 20.07
CA THR A 36 -3.90 -18.35 19.00
C THR A 36 -4.63 -18.88 17.77
N LEU A 37 -5.25 -17.97 17.04
CA LEU A 37 -5.84 -18.25 15.74
C LEU A 37 -4.71 -18.60 14.77
N THR A 38 -4.76 -19.83 14.27
CA THR A 38 -3.72 -20.40 13.41
C THR A 38 -3.96 -20.08 11.93
N GLY A 39 -5.14 -19.55 11.59
CA GLY A 39 -5.56 -19.31 10.22
C GLY A 39 -5.94 -20.58 9.45
N LEU A 40 -6.03 -21.72 10.15
CA LEU A 40 -6.50 -23.01 9.65
C LEU A 40 -7.95 -23.31 10.07
N GLU A 41 -8.58 -22.42 10.85
CA GLU A 41 -9.98 -22.56 11.22
C GLU A 41 -10.91 -22.35 10.00
N GLY A 42 -12.08 -23.01 9.99
CA GLY A 42 -13.06 -22.90 8.90
C GLY A 42 -13.58 -21.47 8.75
N ILE A 43 -13.91 -21.07 7.51
CA ILE A 43 -14.40 -19.71 7.23
C ILE A 43 -15.75 -19.49 7.93
N GLU A 44 -15.76 -18.69 9.00
CA GLU A 44 -16.99 -18.25 9.63
C GLU A 44 -17.77 -17.34 8.67
N THR A 45 -18.92 -17.81 8.20
CA THR A 45 -19.80 -17.12 7.25
C THR A 45 -20.64 -16.01 7.88
N ASN A 46 -20.47 -15.77 9.18
CA ASN A 46 -21.16 -14.73 9.96
C ASN A 46 -20.26 -13.53 10.28
N ALA A 47 -19.26 -13.23 9.42
CA ALA A 47 -18.29 -12.18 9.65
C ALA A 47 -18.98 -10.86 10.02
N GLY A 48 -18.98 -10.55 11.32
CA GLY A 48 -19.53 -9.32 11.86
C GLY A 48 -18.78 -8.11 11.33
N ARG A 49 -19.27 -6.91 11.66
CA ARG A 49 -18.56 -5.68 11.32
C ARG A 49 -17.15 -5.74 11.90
N VAL A 50 -16.15 -5.48 11.07
CA VAL A 50 -14.74 -5.45 11.50
C VAL A 50 -14.52 -4.27 12.46
N ASP A 51 -13.93 -4.55 13.63
CA ASP A 51 -13.42 -3.51 14.52
C ASP A 51 -12.09 -2.96 13.99
N VAL A 52 -11.95 -1.63 13.95
CA VAL A 52 -10.75 -0.95 13.46
C VAL A 52 -9.49 -1.34 14.26
N SER A 53 -9.62 -1.62 15.55
CA SER A 53 -8.53 -2.03 16.42
C SER A 53 -7.98 -3.41 16.06
N ALA A 54 -8.77 -4.28 15.42
CA ALA A 54 -8.36 -5.62 15.00
C ALA A 54 -7.51 -5.61 13.71
N LYS A 55 -7.55 -4.54 12.91
CA LYS A 55 -6.75 -4.44 11.67
C LYS A 55 -5.26 -4.30 11.99
N ARG A 56 -4.39 -4.97 11.23
CA ARG A 56 -2.91 -4.87 11.27
C ARG A 56 -2.38 -4.95 9.84
N ILE A 57 -1.19 -4.40 9.58
CA ILE A 57 -0.54 -4.49 8.25
C ILE A 57 -0.15 -5.95 7.95
N ILE A 58 0.37 -6.67 8.94
CA ILE A 58 0.77 -8.08 8.85
C ILE A 58 0.11 -8.89 9.98
N ASN A 59 -0.13 -10.18 9.73
CA ASN A 59 -0.71 -11.14 10.68
C ASN A 59 -2.01 -10.66 11.35
N ALA A 60 -2.86 -9.92 10.64
CA ALA A 60 -4.18 -9.54 11.14
C ALA A 60 -5.14 -10.74 11.13
N THR A 61 -6.03 -10.79 12.12
CA THR A 61 -7.13 -11.76 12.19
C THR A 61 -8.46 -11.18 11.68
N ALA A 62 -8.53 -9.87 11.45
CA ALA A 62 -9.69 -9.18 10.91
C ALA A 62 -9.98 -9.61 9.46
N ASP A 63 -11.26 -9.62 9.08
CA ASP A 63 -11.68 -9.94 7.71
C ASP A 63 -11.11 -8.92 6.70
N VAL A 64 -10.11 -9.36 5.95
CA VAL A 64 -9.38 -8.55 4.96
C VAL A 64 -10.21 -8.23 3.73
N ASN A 65 -11.38 -8.86 3.54
CA ASN A 65 -12.26 -8.55 2.41
C ASN A 65 -13.12 -7.30 2.67
N GLN A 66 -13.20 -6.83 3.92
CA GLN A 66 -13.95 -5.64 4.29
C GLN A 66 -13.05 -4.41 4.36
N LEU A 67 -13.17 -3.51 3.37
CA LEU A 67 -12.39 -2.26 3.34
C LEU A 67 -12.66 -1.36 4.55
N LEU A 68 -13.93 -1.25 4.94
CA LEU A 68 -14.37 -0.39 6.03
C LEU A 68 -14.45 -1.16 7.37
N PRO A 69 -14.21 -0.49 8.52
CA PRO A 69 -13.67 0.87 8.65
C PRO A 69 -12.17 0.94 8.31
N MET A 70 -11.71 2.07 7.77
CA MET A 70 -10.29 2.26 7.44
C MET A 70 -9.48 2.52 8.71
N LYS A 71 -8.30 1.89 8.83
CA LYS A 71 -7.33 2.16 9.90
C LYS A 71 -6.15 2.98 9.40
N TYR A 72 -5.62 2.63 8.22
CA TYR A 72 -4.45 3.26 7.64
C TYR A 72 -4.87 4.25 6.55
N THR A 73 -5.35 5.43 6.95
CA THR A 73 -5.84 6.46 6.02
C THR A 73 -4.77 6.93 5.04
N TRP A 74 -3.50 6.91 5.43
CA TRP A 74 -2.38 7.22 4.54
C TRP A 74 -2.34 6.30 3.31
N ALA A 75 -2.73 5.02 3.44
CA ALA A 75 -2.73 4.08 2.32
C ALA A 75 -3.85 4.42 1.33
N TRP A 76 -5.01 4.81 1.87
CA TRP A 76 -6.13 5.28 1.08
C TRP A 76 -5.82 6.60 0.35
N GLU A 77 -5.17 7.54 1.03
CA GLU A 77 -4.71 8.80 0.41
C GLU A 77 -3.73 8.54 -0.74
N LYS A 78 -2.82 7.58 -0.59
CA LYS A 78 -1.89 7.19 -1.65
C LYS A 78 -2.61 6.51 -2.83
N TYR A 79 -3.59 5.67 -2.54
CA TYR A 79 -4.46 5.10 -3.57
C TYR A 79 -5.17 6.19 -4.38
N LEU A 80 -5.83 7.14 -3.72
CA LEU A 80 -6.51 8.24 -4.40
C LEU A 80 -5.54 9.12 -5.21
N ALA A 81 -4.36 9.41 -4.65
CA ALA A 81 -3.33 10.17 -5.36
C ALA A 81 -2.85 9.44 -6.63
N GLY A 82 -2.58 8.13 -6.54
CA GLY A 82 -2.22 7.31 -7.70
C GLY A 82 -3.31 7.28 -8.76
N CYS A 83 -4.58 7.14 -8.36
CA CYS A 83 -5.71 7.21 -9.28
C CYS A 83 -5.82 8.56 -10.02
N ASN A 84 -5.57 9.68 -9.33
CA ASN A 84 -5.61 11.01 -9.93
C ASN A 84 -4.40 11.29 -10.85
N ASN A 85 -3.34 10.49 -10.77
CA ASN A 85 -2.17 10.54 -11.64
C ASN A 85 -2.28 9.56 -12.81
N HIS A 86 -3.49 9.35 -13.35
CA HIS A 86 -3.65 8.50 -14.53
C HIS A 86 -2.98 9.15 -15.75
N TRP A 87 -2.25 8.35 -16.51
CA TRP A 87 -1.62 8.74 -17.78
C TRP A 87 -1.40 7.50 -18.63
N MET A 88 -1.17 7.70 -19.93
CA MET A 88 -0.76 6.64 -20.85
C MET A 88 0.47 7.09 -21.65
N PRO A 89 1.43 6.19 -21.92
CA PRO A 89 2.65 6.57 -22.63
C PRO A 89 2.41 7.14 -24.03
N THR A 90 1.37 6.66 -24.71
CA THR A 90 0.97 7.13 -26.04
C THR A 90 0.41 8.55 -26.07
N GLU A 91 0.17 9.17 -24.92
CA GLU A 91 -0.20 10.58 -24.81
C GLU A 91 1.01 11.51 -25.04
N VAL A 92 2.24 10.97 -24.96
CA VAL A 92 3.50 11.70 -25.20
C VAL A 92 4.00 11.42 -26.62
N SER A 93 4.12 12.47 -27.45
CA SER A 93 4.61 12.34 -28.83
C SER A 93 6.12 12.09 -28.89
N MET A 94 6.52 11.00 -29.56
CA MET A 94 7.93 10.61 -29.74
C MET A 94 8.58 11.15 -31.03
N GLN A 95 7.91 12.01 -31.81
CA GLN A 95 8.41 12.40 -33.16
C GLN A 95 9.78 13.10 -33.14
N ALA A 96 10.02 13.98 -32.16
CA ALA A 96 11.29 14.68 -32.01
C ALA A 96 12.41 13.70 -31.61
N ASP A 97 12.15 12.84 -30.64
CA ASP A 97 13.05 11.81 -30.14
C ASP A 97 13.42 10.80 -31.25
N ILE A 98 12.46 10.38 -32.07
CA ILE A 98 12.69 9.52 -33.24
C ILE A 98 13.60 10.21 -34.26
N ALA A 99 13.35 11.49 -34.55
CA ALA A 99 14.18 12.25 -35.49
C ALA A 99 15.61 12.42 -34.97
N LEU A 100 15.76 12.73 -33.68
CA LEU A 100 17.06 12.85 -33.00
C LEU A 100 17.80 11.51 -33.00
N TRP A 101 17.11 10.43 -32.65
CA TRP A 101 17.67 9.09 -32.61
C TRP A 101 18.14 8.61 -33.99
N LYS A 102 17.42 8.94 -35.07
CA LYS A 102 17.81 8.59 -36.45
C LYS A 102 18.83 9.55 -37.07
N GLY A 103 18.99 10.74 -36.52
CA GLY A 103 19.92 11.75 -37.00
C GLY A 103 21.39 11.32 -36.86
N ARG A 104 22.19 11.52 -37.92
CA ARG A 104 23.63 11.19 -37.94
C ARG A 104 24.44 11.98 -36.90
N GLU A 105 24.06 13.23 -36.65
CA GLU A 105 24.71 14.13 -35.68
C GLU A 105 23.83 14.36 -34.44
N GLY A 106 22.80 13.56 -34.22
CA GLY A 106 21.83 13.78 -33.14
C GLY A 106 22.39 13.45 -31.76
N LEU A 107 22.97 12.27 -31.60
CA LEU A 107 23.53 11.78 -30.33
C LEU A 107 24.89 11.13 -30.57
N THR A 108 25.82 11.42 -29.67
CA THR A 108 27.12 10.75 -29.59
C THR A 108 26.96 9.27 -29.25
N LEU A 109 28.02 8.47 -29.44
CA LEU A 109 28.01 7.05 -29.11
C LEU A 109 27.81 6.81 -27.61
N ASP A 110 28.39 7.65 -26.76
CA ASP A 110 28.29 7.51 -25.31
C ASP A 110 26.87 7.83 -24.81
N GLU A 111 26.22 8.86 -25.35
CA GLU A 111 24.83 9.19 -25.04
C GLU A 111 23.88 8.05 -25.45
N ARG A 112 24.06 7.49 -26.65
CA ARG A 112 23.27 6.34 -27.12
C ARG A 112 23.49 5.11 -26.23
N ALA A 113 24.75 4.83 -25.85
CA ALA A 113 25.08 3.71 -24.98
C ALA A 113 24.45 3.88 -23.59
N MET A 114 24.41 5.11 -23.07
CA MET A 114 23.74 5.41 -21.81
C MET A 114 22.23 5.15 -21.90
N ILE A 115 21.56 5.68 -22.93
CA ILE A 115 20.11 5.49 -23.15
C ILE A 115 19.79 4.00 -23.31
N MET A 116 20.52 3.26 -24.16
CA MET A 116 20.26 1.83 -24.37
C MET A 116 20.45 1.00 -23.10
N ARG A 117 21.44 1.32 -22.26
CA ARG A 117 21.63 0.62 -20.97
C ARG A 117 20.49 0.93 -20.00
N ASN A 118 20.03 2.17 -19.96
CA ASN A 118 18.90 2.56 -19.13
C ASN A 118 17.62 1.85 -19.57
N LEU A 119 17.30 1.90 -20.87
CA LEU A 119 16.15 1.21 -21.45
C LEU A 119 16.22 -0.31 -21.20
N GLY A 120 17.37 -0.94 -21.43
CA GLY A 120 17.54 -2.38 -21.21
C GLY A 120 17.36 -2.80 -19.75
N PHE A 121 17.80 -1.97 -18.79
CA PHE A 121 17.58 -2.22 -17.37
C PHE A 121 16.09 -2.10 -17.01
N PHE A 122 15.46 -0.95 -17.31
CA PHE A 122 14.11 -0.69 -16.86
C PHE A 122 13.04 -1.50 -17.60
N ALA A 123 13.27 -1.87 -18.87
CA ALA A 123 12.33 -2.70 -19.64
C ALA A 123 11.97 -4.03 -18.95
N THR A 124 12.83 -4.56 -18.07
CA THR A 124 12.55 -5.76 -17.28
C THR A 124 12.39 -5.49 -15.79
N ALA A 125 13.02 -4.43 -15.25
CA ALA A 125 12.94 -4.09 -13.83
C ALA A 125 11.51 -3.81 -13.36
N GLU A 126 10.68 -3.13 -14.16
CA GLU A 126 9.30 -2.84 -13.77
C GLU A 126 8.47 -4.12 -13.58
N SER A 127 8.70 -5.12 -14.45
CA SER A 127 8.09 -6.44 -14.30
C SER A 127 8.58 -7.18 -13.05
N LEU A 128 9.84 -7.00 -12.63
CA LEU A 128 10.33 -7.55 -11.36
C LEU A 128 9.63 -6.91 -10.16
N VAL A 129 9.42 -5.59 -10.19
CA VAL A 129 8.70 -4.88 -9.12
C VAL A 129 7.24 -5.34 -9.06
N ALA A 130 6.54 -5.36 -10.20
CA ALA A 130 5.14 -5.82 -10.29
C ALA A 130 4.98 -7.25 -9.77
N ASN A 131 5.85 -8.17 -10.22
CA ASN A 131 5.82 -9.56 -9.80
C ASN A 131 6.09 -9.71 -8.30
N ASN A 132 7.02 -8.94 -7.74
CA ASN A 132 7.28 -8.95 -6.31
C ASN A 132 6.09 -8.42 -5.50
N ILE A 133 5.41 -7.35 -5.99
CA ILE A 133 4.19 -6.84 -5.36
C ILE A 133 3.14 -7.94 -5.31
N VAL A 134 2.82 -8.57 -6.44
CA VAL A 134 1.72 -9.54 -6.54
C VAL A 134 2.04 -10.88 -5.87
N LEU A 135 3.24 -11.42 -6.08
CA LEU A 135 3.57 -12.79 -5.67
C LEU A 135 4.14 -12.87 -4.25
N ALA A 136 4.79 -11.82 -3.75
CA ALA A 136 5.41 -11.81 -2.43
C ALA A 136 4.69 -10.88 -1.46
N ILE A 137 4.60 -9.58 -1.77
CA ILE A 137 4.14 -8.57 -0.82
C ILE A 137 2.64 -8.71 -0.53
N TYR A 138 1.81 -8.78 -1.57
CA TYR A 138 0.36 -8.72 -1.46
C TYR A 138 -0.21 -9.79 -0.52
N LYS A 139 0.36 -11.01 -0.56
CA LYS A 139 -0.02 -12.12 0.31
C LYS A 139 0.25 -11.83 1.78
N GLN A 140 1.40 -11.22 2.10
CA GLN A 140 1.83 -10.97 3.48
C GLN A 140 1.11 -9.76 4.11
N ILE A 141 0.70 -8.80 3.28
CA ILE A 141 -0.09 -7.67 3.74
C ILE A 141 -1.52 -8.15 3.99
N THR A 142 -1.97 -8.08 5.24
CA THR A 142 -3.28 -8.55 5.73
C THR A 142 -4.23 -7.38 6.03
N ASN A 143 -4.08 -6.29 5.28
CA ASN A 143 -4.89 -5.09 5.41
C ASN A 143 -5.50 -4.66 4.05
N PRO A 144 -6.82 -4.40 3.98
CA PRO A 144 -7.49 -4.11 2.71
C PRO A 144 -7.10 -2.77 2.09
N GLU A 145 -7.00 -1.68 2.86
CA GLU A 145 -6.63 -0.37 2.31
C GLU A 145 -5.18 -0.32 1.82
N CYS A 146 -4.25 -1.01 2.49
CA CYS A 146 -2.90 -1.22 1.97
C CYS A 146 -2.92 -2.06 0.68
N ARG A 147 -3.69 -3.16 0.64
CA ARG A 147 -3.84 -3.99 -0.57
C ARG A 147 -4.42 -3.19 -1.74
N GLN A 148 -5.39 -2.32 -1.49
CA GLN A 148 -5.97 -1.45 -2.52
C GLN A 148 -4.91 -0.56 -3.17
N TYR A 149 -3.99 0.01 -2.36
CA TYR A 149 -2.87 0.79 -2.89
C TYR A 149 -1.89 -0.08 -3.69
N LEU A 150 -1.57 -1.29 -3.21
CA LEU A 150 -0.69 -2.21 -3.93
C LEU A 150 -1.24 -2.62 -5.30
N LEU A 151 -2.57 -2.77 -5.44
CA LEU A 151 -3.20 -3.01 -6.75
C LEU A 151 -2.97 -1.83 -7.70
N ARG A 152 -3.09 -0.59 -7.19
CA ARG A 152 -2.83 0.61 -7.98
C ARG A 152 -1.37 0.70 -8.40
N GLN A 153 -0.44 0.44 -7.47
CA GLN A 153 0.99 0.44 -7.76
C GLN A 153 1.35 -0.65 -8.79
N ALA A 154 0.84 -1.87 -8.65
CA ALA A 154 1.10 -2.94 -9.60
C ALA A 154 0.59 -2.61 -11.02
N PHE A 155 -0.55 -1.91 -11.12
CA PHE A 155 -1.04 -1.39 -12.39
C PHE A 155 -0.12 -0.29 -12.95
N GLU A 156 0.39 0.62 -12.12
CA GLU A 156 1.36 1.63 -12.54
C GLU A 156 2.64 0.99 -13.09
N GLU A 157 3.15 -0.09 -12.50
CA GLU A 157 4.30 -0.83 -13.08
C GLU A 157 3.99 -1.47 -14.44
N ALA A 158 2.72 -1.84 -14.70
CA ALA A 158 2.29 -2.28 -16.02
C ALA A 158 2.27 -1.12 -17.03
N VAL A 159 1.88 0.09 -16.60
CA VAL A 159 1.98 1.30 -17.41
C VAL A 159 3.44 1.67 -17.69
N HIS A 160 4.33 1.53 -16.71
CA HIS A 160 5.78 1.70 -16.91
C HIS A 160 6.32 0.69 -17.93
N THR A 161 5.95 -0.58 -17.80
CA THR A 161 6.33 -1.63 -18.77
C THR A 161 5.82 -1.30 -20.19
N HIS A 162 4.56 -0.84 -20.32
CA HIS A 162 4.01 -0.38 -21.61
C HIS A 162 4.80 0.81 -22.16
N THR A 163 5.30 1.70 -21.31
CA THR A 163 6.12 2.85 -21.73
C THR A 163 7.40 2.40 -22.42
N PHE A 164 8.11 1.42 -21.87
CA PHE A 164 9.33 0.90 -22.52
C PHE A 164 9.02 0.14 -23.81
N GLN A 165 7.88 -0.57 -23.89
CA GLN A 165 7.44 -1.16 -25.14
C GLN A 165 7.18 -0.08 -26.21
N TYR A 166 6.46 0.99 -25.85
CA TYR A 166 6.15 2.11 -26.73
C TYR A 166 7.40 2.86 -27.22
N ILE A 167 8.40 3.08 -26.35
CA ILE A 167 9.65 3.76 -26.72
C ILE A 167 10.48 2.92 -27.71
N VAL A 168 10.42 1.59 -27.60
CA VAL A 168 11.23 0.66 -28.40
C VAL A 168 10.60 0.34 -29.76
N GLU A 169 9.27 0.40 -29.87
CA GLU A 169 8.50 0.19 -31.13
C GLU A 169 8.82 1.22 -32.23
#